data_AF-A0A1G8B9I1-F1
#
_entry.id   AF-A0A1G8B9I1-F1
#
_cell.length_a   1.000
_cell.length_b   1.000
_cell.length_c   1.000
_cell.angle_alpha   90.00
_cell.angle_beta   90.00
_cell.angle_gamma   90.00
#
_symmetry.space_group_name_H-M   'P 1'
#
loop_
_entity.id
_entity.type
_entity.pdbx_description
1 polymer ?
#
loop_
_entity_poly.entity_id
_entity_poly.type
_entity_poly.pdbx_seq_one_letter_code
_entity_poly.pdbx_strand_id
1 'polypeptide(L)'
;MNETIIERFTFFVIIGILLYIALKLKIAQYNKKRKQKKRFARGLMLENKARGFLQDKGYSIVGEQEQYFHRYKVNNKNFESKIILDYVVEKDGKKFIVEVKSGKSAISVQDKNSRRQLLEYDFVIENDGIFLLDMENRTMKLVKFYTKAEHQRFYFYKFLLVLATIGILIPFWNIKILLMILIVLIWKYPEKTESVLNMISI
;
A
#
# COMPACT_ATOMS: atom_id res chain seq x y z
N MET A 1 -73.06 11.47 11.20
CA MET A 1 -72.72 10.04 11.02
C MET A 1 -71.61 9.80 9.98
N ASN A 2 -71.47 10.65 8.96
CA ASN A 2 -70.42 10.49 7.94
C ASN A 2 -69.01 10.91 8.40
N GLU A 3 -68.89 11.93 9.27
CA GLU A 3 -67.58 12.41 9.73
C GLU A 3 -66.80 11.36 10.52
N THR A 4 -67.45 10.62 11.43
CA THR A 4 -66.81 9.55 12.21
C THR A 4 -66.39 8.36 11.34
N ILE A 5 -67.06 8.12 10.22
CA ILE A 5 -66.68 7.08 9.24
C ILE A 5 -65.43 7.54 8.47
N ILE A 6 -65.38 8.82 8.06
CA ILE A 6 -64.23 9.40 7.36
C ILE A 6 -62.99 9.41 8.26
N GLU A 7 -63.11 9.82 9.53
CA GLU A 7 -62.00 9.80 10.51
C GLU A 7 -61.44 8.40 10.75
N ARG A 8 -62.31 7.39 10.88
CA ARG A 8 -61.89 6.00 11.01
C ARG A 8 -61.18 5.51 9.75
N PHE A 9 -61.71 5.86 8.57
CA PHE A 9 -61.10 5.48 7.30
C PHE A 9 -59.71 6.11 7.12
N THR A 10 -59.56 7.42 7.38
CA THR A 10 -58.27 8.11 7.30
C THR A 10 -57.26 7.54 8.29
N PHE A 11 -57.69 7.20 9.51
CA PHE A 11 -56.85 6.53 10.51
C PHE A 11 -56.31 5.17 10.01
N PHE A 12 -57.16 4.32 9.45
CA PHE A 12 -56.71 3.03 8.90
C PHE A 12 -55.77 3.18 7.70
N VAL A 13 -55.98 4.18 6.85
CA VAL A 13 -55.07 4.49 5.73
C VAL A 13 -53.70 4.90 6.25
N ILE A 14 -53.64 5.79 7.25
CA ILE A 14 -52.37 6.22 7.87
C ILE A 14 -51.65 5.02 8.50
N ILE A 15 -52.37 4.16 9.24
CA ILE A 15 -51.81 2.93 9.80
C ILE A 15 -51.26 2.01 8.70
N GLY A 16 -52.01 1.82 7.61
CA GLY A 16 -51.59 1.01 6.47
C GLY A 16 -50.30 1.53 5.83
N ILE A 17 -50.18 2.84 5.65
CA ILE A 17 -48.97 3.49 5.12
C ILE A 17 -47.78 3.30 6.07
N LEU A 18 -47.98 3.52 7.37
CA LEU A 18 -46.92 3.33 8.38
C LEU A 18 -46.45 1.88 8.44
N LEU A 19 -47.38 0.90 8.41
CA LEU A 19 -47.06 -0.53 8.33
C LEU A 19 -46.28 -0.88 7.07
N TYR A 20 -46.68 -0.36 5.92
CA TYR A 20 -45.98 -0.58 4.65
C TYR A 20 -44.54 -0.05 4.69
N ILE A 21 -44.34 1.18 5.20
CA ILE A 21 -43.00 1.78 5.35
C ILE A 21 -42.14 0.93 6.31
N ALA A 22 -42.68 0.57 7.47
CA ALA A 22 -41.97 -0.25 8.46
C ALA A 22 -41.55 -1.60 7.88
N LEU A 23 -42.45 -2.26 7.14
CA LEU A 23 -42.16 -3.54 6.48
C LEU A 23 -41.08 -3.39 5.41
N LYS A 24 -41.15 -2.36 4.56
CA LYS A 24 -40.15 -2.09 3.52
C LYS A 24 -38.75 -1.85 4.12
N LEU A 25 -38.67 -1.08 5.21
CA LEU A 25 -37.41 -0.83 5.91
C LEU A 25 -36.84 -2.13 6.52
N LYS A 26 -37.69 -2.95 7.15
CA LYS A 26 -37.28 -4.23 7.76
C LYS A 26 -36.77 -5.22 6.70
N ILE A 27 -37.46 -5.32 5.56
CA ILE A 27 -37.03 -6.15 4.42
C ILE A 27 -35.69 -5.65 3.85
N ALA A 28 -35.53 -4.33 3.67
CA ALA A 28 -34.29 -3.75 3.17
C ALA A 28 -33.10 -4.04 4.11
N GLN A 29 -33.30 -3.90 5.42
CA GLN A 29 -32.28 -4.23 6.43
C GLN A 29 -31.94 -5.73 6.42
N TYR A 30 -32.94 -6.61 6.33
CA TYR A 30 -32.72 -8.05 6.25
C TYR A 30 -31.93 -8.45 5.00
N ASN A 31 -32.29 -7.90 3.84
CA ASN A 31 -31.57 -8.14 2.58
C ASN A 31 -30.14 -7.61 2.64
N LYS A 32 -29.91 -6.45 3.26
CA LYS A 32 -28.56 -5.90 3.49
C LYS A 32 -27.73 -6.84 4.35
N LYS A 33 -28.27 -7.31 5.49
CA LYS A 33 -27.60 -8.27 6.38
C LYS A 33 -27.29 -9.59 5.66
N ARG A 34 -28.23 -10.14 4.89
CA ARG A 34 -28.03 -11.38 4.12
C ARG A 34 -26.96 -11.22 3.05
N LYS A 35 -26.96 -10.09 2.33
CA LYS A 35 -25.94 -9.77 1.31
C LYS A 35 -24.55 -9.61 1.94
N GLN A 36 -24.45 -8.98 3.11
CA GLN A 36 -23.19 -8.88 3.86
C GLN A 36 -22.68 -10.26 4.29
N LYS A 37 -23.54 -11.10 4.89
CA LYS A 37 -23.18 -12.48 5.26
C LYS A 37 -22.70 -13.30 4.06
N LYS A 38 -23.39 -13.22 2.92
CA LYS A 38 -22.99 -13.92 1.69
C LYS A 38 -21.64 -13.44 1.15
N ARG A 39 -21.36 -12.13 1.24
CA ARG A 39 -20.06 -11.56 0.86
C ARG A 39 -18.94 -12.05 1.79
N PHE A 40 -19.19 -12.05 3.10
CA PHE A 40 -18.24 -12.54 4.09
C PHE A 40 -17.91 -14.03 3.88
N ALA A 41 -18.93 -14.89 3.76
CA ALA A 41 -18.74 -16.31 3.50
C ALA A 41 -17.99 -16.57 2.17
N ARG A 42 -18.25 -15.75 1.14
CA ARG A 42 -17.50 -15.81 -0.13
C ARG A 42 -16.05 -15.38 0.04
N GLY A 43 -15.77 -14.37 0.86
CA GLY A 43 -14.41 -13.94 1.21
C GLY A 43 -13.62 -15.08 1.84
N LEU A 44 -14.17 -15.69 2.90
CA LEU A 44 -13.54 -16.82 3.59
C LEU A 44 -13.29 -18.02 2.67
N MET A 45 -14.23 -18.32 1.76
CA MET A 45 -14.03 -19.37 0.76
C MET A 45 -12.90 -19.03 -0.22
N LEU A 46 -12.76 -17.76 -0.60
CA LEU A 46 -11.70 -17.31 -1.52
C LEU A 46 -10.33 -17.27 -0.83
N GLU A 47 -10.27 -16.92 0.44
CA GLU A 47 -9.07 -17.02 1.28
C GLU A 47 -8.58 -18.47 1.37
N ASN A 48 -9.48 -19.42 1.68
CA ASN A 48 -9.12 -20.84 1.68
C ASN A 48 -8.63 -21.34 0.31
N LYS A 49 -9.19 -20.82 -0.78
CA LYS A 49 -8.71 -21.11 -2.15
C LYS A 49 -7.37 -20.44 -2.46
N ALA A 50 -7.02 -19.35 -1.78
CA ALA A 50 -5.78 -18.62 -1.99
C ALA A 50 -4.57 -19.46 -1.57
N ARG A 51 -4.66 -20.17 -0.43
CA ARG A 51 -3.63 -21.14 -0.02
C ARG A 51 -3.33 -22.14 -1.15
N GLY A 52 -4.35 -22.82 -1.67
CA GLY A 52 -4.17 -23.80 -2.75
C GLY A 52 -3.57 -23.17 -4.00
N PHE A 53 -4.05 -21.99 -4.41
CA PHE A 53 -3.51 -21.27 -5.55
C PHE A 53 -2.03 -20.88 -5.38
N LEU A 54 -1.61 -20.48 -4.19
CA LEU A 54 -0.22 -20.16 -3.87
C LEU A 54 0.66 -21.41 -3.93
N GLN A 55 0.18 -22.52 -3.36
CA GLN A 55 0.87 -23.82 -3.41
C GLN A 55 1.01 -24.33 -4.84
N ASP A 56 -0.04 -24.25 -5.66
CA ASP A 56 -0.02 -24.62 -7.08
C ASP A 56 0.99 -23.79 -7.90
N LYS A 57 1.29 -22.55 -7.44
CA LYS A 57 2.31 -21.67 -8.03
C LYS A 57 3.73 -21.95 -7.51
N GLY A 58 3.89 -22.96 -6.65
CA GLY A 58 5.16 -23.39 -6.08
C GLY A 58 5.63 -22.54 -4.90
N TYR A 59 4.72 -21.84 -4.22
CA TYR A 59 5.02 -21.14 -2.97
C TYR A 59 4.73 -22.03 -1.77
N SER A 60 5.63 -22.03 -0.78
CA SER A 60 5.39 -22.63 0.52
C SER A 60 4.72 -21.59 1.43
N ILE A 61 3.63 -21.96 2.11
CA ILE A 61 3.01 -21.08 3.11
C ILE A 61 3.83 -21.18 4.39
N VAL A 62 4.52 -20.10 4.77
CA VAL A 62 5.29 -20.03 6.02
C VAL A 62 4.50 -19.41 7.16
N GLY A 63 3.48 -18.60 6.84
CA GLY A 63 2.60 -17.97 7.81
C GLY A 63 1.21 -17.69 7.25
N GLU A 64 0.19 -17.73 8.11
CA GLU A 64 -1.19 -17.38 7.78
C GLU A 64 -1.77 -16.55 8.92
N GLN A 65 -2.44 -15.44 8.59
CA GLN A 65 -3.01 -14.52 9.59
C GLN A 65 -1.99 -14.08 10.66
N GLU A 66 -0.72 -13.94 10.25
CA GLU A 66 0.37 -13.58 11.14
C GLU A 66 0.22 -12.14 11.64
N GLN A 67 0.53 -11.95 12.92
CA GLN A 67 0.37 -10.67 13.59
C GLN A 67 1.71 -9.99 13.78
N TYR A 68 1.79 -8.75 13.31
CA TYR A 68 2.94 -7.87 13.46
C TYR A 68 2.52 -6.57 14.16
N PHE A 69 3.50 -5.81 14.63
CA PHE A 69 3.24 -4.55 15.33
C PHE A 69 4.10 -3.44 14.76
N HIS A 70 3.45 -2.42 14.19
CA HIS A 70 4.10 -1.17 13.84
C HIS A 70 4.29 -0.36 15.12
N ARG A 71 5.52 -0.32 15.62
CA ARG A 71 5.88 0.44 16.82
C ARG A 71 6.34 1.84 16.44
N TYR A 72 5.78 2.86 17.09
CA TYR A 72 6.13 4.25 16.85
C TYR A 72 6.05 5.07 18.14
N LYS A 73 6.59 6.30 18.11
CA LYS A 73 6.60 7.22 19.25
C LYS A 73 5.81 8.49 18.93
N VAL A 74 5.01 8.96 19.89
CA VAL A 74 4.38 10.28 19.85
C VAL A 74 4.77 11.02 21.12
N ASN A 75 5.50 12.12 20.99
CA ASN A 75 6.02 12.91 22.12
C ASN A 75 6.69 12.01 23.18
N ASN A 76 7.64 11.17 22.75
CA ASN A 76 8.39 10.19 23.54
C ASN A 76 7.58 9.05 24.19
N LYS A 77 6.27 8.96 23.96
CA LYS A 77 5.45 7.82 24.39
C LYS A 77 5.41 6.76 23.30
N ASN A 78 5.62 5.50 23.69
CA ASN A 78 5.56 4.36 22.77
C ASN A 78 4.10 3.99 22.47
N PHE A 79 3.82 3.70 21.21
CA PHE A 79 2.56 3.18 20.71
C PHE A 79 2.83 2.02 19.76
N GLU A 80 1.84 1.17 19.61
CA GLU A 80 1.86 0.09 18.62
C GLU A 80 0.53 -0.01 17.90
N SER A 81 0.61 -0.22 16.58
CA SER A 81 -0.52 -0.56 15.73
C SER A 81 -0.38 -2.00 15.26
N LYS A 82 -1.44 -2.78 15.44
CA LYS A 82 -1.47 -4.18 15.03
C LYS A 82 -1.66 -4.29 13.52
N ILE A 83 -0.82 -5.10 12.90
CA ILE A 83 -0.88 -5.50 11.49
C ILE A 83 -1.20 -6.99 11.44
N ILE A 84 -2.11 -7.39 10.56
CA ILE A 84 -2.45 -8.80 10.34
C ILE A 84 -2.30 -9.05 8.84
N LEU A 85 -1.43 -9.99 8.49
CA LEU A 85 -1.19 -10.38 7.10
C LEU A 85 -2.03 -11.60 6.73
N ASP A 86 -2.55 -11.67 5.51
CA ASP A 86 -3.30 -12.87 5.09
C ASP A 86 -2.38 -14.09 5.01
N TYR A 87 -1.28 -13.95 4.26
CA TYR A 87 -0.24 -14.98 4.17
C TYR A 87 1.15 -14.39 4.12
N VAL A 88 2.10 -15.21 4.58
CA VAL A 88 3.51 -15.06 4.32
C VAL A 88 3.95 -16.33 3.61
N VAL A 89 4.65 -16.17 2.50
CA VAL A 89 5.04 -17.28 1.62
C VAL A 89 6.51 -17.24 1.26
N GLU A 90 7.07 -18.40 0.96
CA GLU A 90 8.46 -18.51 0.53
C GLU A 90 8.58 -19.26 -0.78
N LYS A 91 9.50 -18.81 -1.64
CA LYS A 91 9.89 -19.50 -2.87
C LYS A 91 11.32 -19.14 -3.25
N ASP A 92 12.12 -20.13 -3.57
CA ASP A 92 13.52 -19.97 -3.98
C ASP A 92 14.35 -19.16 -2.95
N GLY A 93 14.12 -19.40 -1.65
CA GLY A 93 14.78 -18.71 -0.54
C GLY A 93 14.35 -17.25 -0.34
N LYS A 94 13.32 -16.79 -1.05
CA LYS A 94 12.76 -15.44 -0.93
C LYS A 94 11.43 -15.46 -0.21
N LYS A 95 11.23 -14.51 0.70
CA LYS A 95 10.06 -14.39 1.55
C LYS A 95 9.17 -13.26 1.08
N PHE A 96 7.90 -13.54 0.83
CA PHE A 96 6.93 -12.58 0.33
C PHE A 96 5.72 -12.50 1.24
N ILE A 97 5.16 -11.30 1.33
CA ILE A 97 3.86 -11.08 1.97
C ILE A 97 2.79 -11.23 0.90
N VAL A 98 1.63 -11.79 1.23
CA VAL A 98 0.48 -11.86 0.32
C VAL A 98 -0.73 -11.25 0.99
N GLU A 99 -1.33 -10.27 0.33
CA GLU A 99 -2.63 -9.70 0.69
C GLU A 99 -3.67 -10.21 -0.32
N VAL A 100 -4.67 -10.93 0.19
CA VAL A 100 -5.72 -11.57 -0.59
C VAL A 100 -6.92 -10.66 -0.67
N LYS A 101 -7.43 -10.45 -1.88
CA LYS A 101 -8.60 -9.61 -2.09
C LYS A 101 -9.70 -10.37 -2.82
N SER A 102 -10.92 -10.23 -2.31
CA SER A 102 -12.13 -10.84 -2.87
C SER A 102 -13.07 -9.77 -3.43
N GLY A 103 -13.09 -9.55 -4.75
CA GLY A 103 -14.12 -8.72 -5.39
C GLY A 103 -13.74 -7.97 -6.68
N LYS A 104 -14.77 -7.59 -7.44
CA LYS A 104 -14.74 -6.75 -8.66
C LYS A 104 -14.10 -5.37 -8.51
N SER A 105 -13.79 -4.91 -7.30
CA SER A 105 -12.93 -3.75 -7.15
C SER A 105 -11.53 -4.23 -7.47
N ALA A 106 -11.10 -4.05 -8.71
CA ALA A 106 -9.70 -4.18 -9.08
C ALA A 106 -8.91 -3.30 -8.10
N ILE A 107 -8.26 -3.94 -7.13
CA ILE A 107 -7.42 -3.27 -6.14
C ILE A 107 -6.15 -2.90 -6.88
N SER A 108 -6.25 -1.73 -7.50
CA SER A 108 -5.14 -1.09 -8.14
C SER A 108 -4.21 -0.62 -7.03
N VAL A 109 -2.91 -0.87 -7.19
CA VAL A 109 -1.85 -0.19 -6.44
C VAL A 109 -2.00 1.34 -6.50
N GLN A 110 -2.80 1.85 -7.45
CA GLN A 110 -3.17 3.26 -7.56
C GLN A 110 -4.10 3.74 -6.44
N ASP A 111 -4.89 2.86 -5.82
CA ASP A 111 -5.69 3.23 -4.65
C ASP A 111 -4.77 3.64 -3.48
N LYS A 112 -5.04 4.83 -2.94
CA LYS A 112 -4.18 5.48 -1.95
C LYS A 112 -4.15 4.71 -0.64
N ASN A 113 -5.27 4.13 -0.22
CA ASN A 113 -5.34 3.40 1.06
C ASN A 113 -4.65 2.05 0.96
N SER A 114 -4.92 1.30 -0.11
CA SER A 114 -4.25 0.04 -0.40
C SER A 114 -2.74 0.22 -0.50
N ARG A 115 -2.27 1.25 -1.21
CA ARG A 115 -0.84 1.55 -1.32
C ARG A 115 -0.19 1.90 0.03
N ARG A 116 -0.89 2.63 0.90
CA ARG A 116 -0.40 2.96 2.24
C ARG A 116 -0.31 1.75 3.16
N GLN A 117 -1.31 0.87 3.10
CA GLN A 117 -1.33 -0.39 3.83
C GLN A 117 -0.12 -1.26 3.42
N LEU A 118 0.10 -1.42 2.11
CA LEU A 118 1.26 -2.19 1.61
C LEU A 118 2.59 -1.54 1.98
N LEU A 119 2.68 -0.20 1.96
CA LEU A 119 3.89 0.51 2.41
C LEU A 119 4.15 0.28 3.90
N GLU A 120 3.11 0.22 4.73
CA GLU A 120 3.25 -0.11 6.15
C GLU A 120 3.77 -1.54 6.35
N TYR A 121 3.30 -2.51 5.56
CA TYR A 121 3.83 -3.87 5.60
C TYR A 121 5.32 -3.91 5.23
N ASP A 122 5.67 -3.26 4.13
CA ASP A 122 7.05 -3.19 3.64
C ASP A 122 7.98 -2.51 4.64
N PHE A 123 7.48 -1.50 5.35
CA PHE A 123 8.24 -0.77 6.36
C PHE A 123 8.48 -1.58 7.65
N VAL A 124 7.51 -2.38 8.08
CA VAL A 124 7.56 -3.08 9.38
C VAL A 124 8.17 -4.48 9.27
N ILE A 125 8.05 -5.12 8.11
CA ILE A 125 8.28 -6.56 7.95
C ILE A 125 9.32 -6.78 6.86
N GLU A 126 10.40 -7.47 7.20
CA GLU A 126 11.42 -7.86 6.23
C GLU A 126 10.85 -8.83 5.19
N ASN A 127 10.92 -8.44 3.92
CA ASN A 127 10.33 -9.17 2.81
C ASN A 127 11.04 -8.84 1.48
N ASP A 128 10.92 -9.74 0.51
CA ASP A 128 11.44 -9.59 -0.87
C ASP A 128 10.42 -8.95 -1.84
N GLY A 129 9.27 -8.56 -1.32
CA GLY A 129 8.15 -7.94 -2.01
C GLY A 129 6.80 -8.42 -1.51
N ILE A 130 5.75 -7.72 -1.93
CA ILE A 130 4.38 -7.97 -1.51
C ILE A 130 3.52 -8.35 -2.71
N PHE A 131 2.84 -9.48 -2.64
CA PHE A 131 1.87 -9.90 -3.64
C PHE A 131 0.47 -9.40 -3.29
N LEU A 132 -0.14 -8.70 -4.24
CA LEU A 132 -1.59 -8.51 -4.28
C LEU A 132 -2.21 -9.67 -5.05
N LEU A 133 -2.97 -10.51 -4.35
CA LEU A 133 -3.65 -11.67 -4.92
C LEU A 133 -5.14 -11.40 -5.10
N ASP A 134 -5.56 -11.28 -6.36
CA ASP A 134 -6.96 -11.24 -6.74
C ASP A 134 -7.45 -12.66 -7.01
N MET A 135 -8.24 -13.20 -6.07
CA MET A 135 -8.76 -14.56 -6.18
C MET A 135 -9.98 -14.70 -7.11
N GLU A 136 -10.63 -13.60 -7.50
CA GLU A 136 -11.70 -13.65 -8.49
C GLU A 136 -11.14 -13.81 -9.89
N ASN A 137 -10.10 -13.03 -10.22
CA ASN A 137 -9.45 -13.07 -11.53
C ASN A 137 -8.24 -14.02 -11.58
N ARG A 138 -7.85 -14.61 -10.43
CA ARG A 138 -6.64 -15.44 -10.28
C ARG A 138 -5.36 -14.74 -10.76
N THR A 139 -5.27 -13.44 -10.50
CA THR A 139 -4.10 -12.64 -10.87
C THR A 139 -3.29 -12.31 -9.62
N MET A 140 -1.97 -12.34 -9.76
CA MET A 140 -1.03 -12.03 -8.69
C MET A 140 -0.09 -10.94 -9.17
N LYS A 141 -0.03 -9.83 -8.45
CA LYS A 141 0.82 -8.68 -8.80
C LYS A 141 1.86 -8.46 -7.72
N LEU A 142 3.14 -8.49 -8.10
CA LEU A 142 4.24 -8.15 -7.21
C LEU A 142 4.35 -6.64 -7.07
N VAL A 143 4.35 -6.16 -5.84
CA VAL A 143 4.54 -4.77 -5.46
C VAL A 143 5.88 -4.68 -4.71
N LYS A 144 6.71 -3.73 -5.14
CA LYS A 144 7.96 -3.37 -4.48
C LYS A 144 8.00 -1.87 -4.29
N PHE A 145 8.38 -1.43 -3.11
CA PHE A 145 8.63 -0.03 -2.84
C PHE A 145 10.12 0.23 -2.92
N TYR A 146 10.48 1.37 -3.51
CA TYR A 146 11.85 1.84 -3.49
C TYR A 146 12.08 2.56 -2.17
N THR A 147 13.15 2.19 -1.48
CA THR A 147 13.64 2.92 -0.32
C THR A 147 14.17 4.29 -0.74
N LYS A 148 14.22 5.23 0.21
CA LYS A 148 14.85 6.55 -0.03
C LYS A 148 16.30 6.41 -0.47
N ALA A 149 17.03 5.44 0.08
CA ALA A 149 18.42 5.16 -0.24
C ALA A 149 18.59 4.70 -1.70
N GLU A 150 17.75 3.78 -2.17
CA GLU A 150 17.75 3.35 -3.58
C GLU A 150 17.45 4.52 -4.52
N HIS A 151 16.51 5.39 -4.13
CA HIS A 151 16.18 6.57 -4.91
C HIS A 151 17.36 7.55 -5.01
N GLN A 152 18.03 7.85 -3.89
CA GLN A 152 19.23 8.68 -3.87
C GLN A 152 20.37 8.08 -4.69
N ARG A 153 20.59 6.77 -4.55
CA ARG A 153 21.62 6.04 -5.29
C ARG A 153 21.38 6.06 -6.80
N PHE A 154 20.12 5.99 -7.22
CA PHE A 154 19.75 6.12 -8.63
C PHE A 154 20.09 7.51 -9.20
N TYR A 155 19.81 8.60 -8.47
CA TYR A 155 20.22 9.95 -8.87
C TYR A 155 21.73 10.11 -8.87
N PHE A 156 22.43 9.54 -7.90
CA PHE A 156 23.88 9.53 -7.85
C PHE A 156 24.50 8.85 -9.07
N TYR A 157 23.99 7.67 -9.48
CA TYR A 157 24.47 6.99 -10.69
C TYR A 157 24.16 7.78 -11.96
N LYS A 158 22.98 8.41 -12.05
CA LYS A 158 22.67 9.31 -13.17
C LYS A 158 23.63 10.48 -13.24
N PHE A 159 23.94 11.09 -12.10
CA PHE A 159 24.91 12.18 -12.01
C PHE A 159 26.31 11.73 -12.45
N LEU A 160 26.78 10.58 -11.97
CA LEU A 160 28.06 10.01 -12.42
C LEU A 160 28.09 9.74 -13.92
N LEU A 161 27.00 9.26 -14.50
CA LEU A 161 26.89 9.03 -15.95
C LEU A 161 27.01 10.34 -16.73
N VAL A 162 26.30 11.39 -16.29
CA VAL A 162 26.40 12.73 -16.90
C VAL A 162 27.82 13.27 -16.79
N LEU A 163 28.46 13.19 -15.62
CA LEU A 163 29.86 13.59 -15.45
C LEU A 163 30.80 12.80 -16.37
N ALA A 164 30.61 11.48 -16.49
CA ALA A 164 31.41 10.65 -17.38
C ALA A 164 31.24 11.09 -18.84
N THR A 165 30.02 11.37 -19.28
CA THR A 165 29.76 11.85 -20.65
C THR A 165 30.38 13.22 -20.92
N ILE A 166 30.28 14.17 -19.98
CA ILE A 166 30.94 15.48 -20.09
C ILE A 166 32.46 15.30 -20.13
N GLY A 167 32.99 14.43 -19.27
CA GLY A 167 34.40 14.07 -19.26
C GLY A 167 34.87 13.51 -20.61
N ILE A 168 34.10 12.65 -21.27
CA ILE A 168 34.46 12.14 -22.60
C ILE A 168 34.43 13.26 -23.66
N LEU A 169 33.44 14.15 -23.60
CA LEU A 169 33.21 15.19 -24.59
C LEU A 169 34.17 16.38 -24.50
N ILE A 170 34.83 16.63 -23.37
CA ILE A 170 35.86 17.68 -23.26
C ILE A 170 37.16 17.16 -23.91
N PRO A 171 37.56 17.69 -25.09
CA PRO A 171 38.73 17.18 -25.81
C PRO A 171 40.05 17.72 -25.23
N PHE A 172 39.99 18.73 -24.36
CA PHE A 172 41.15 19.41 -23.81
C PHE A 172 41.64 18.72 -22.53
N TRP A 173 42.72 17.95 -22.63
CA TRP A 173 43.37 17.27 -21.50
C TRP A 173 43.76 18.22 -20.35
N ASN A 174 44.15 19.45 -20.67
CA ASN A 174 44.53 20.45 -19.68
C ASN A 174 43.37 20.82 -18.74
N ILE A 175 42.13 20.88 -19.25
CA ILE A 175 40.93 21.16 -18.45
C ILE A 175 40.60 19.99 -17.53
N LYS A 176 40.80 18.74 -18.00
CA LYS A 176 40.60 17.53 -17.17
C LYS A 176 41.56 17.48 -16.00
N ILE A 177 42.84 17.76 -16.24
CA ILE A 177 43.87 17.77 -15.19
C ILE A 177 43.56 18.87 -14.16
N LEU A 178 43.17 20.06 -14.62
CA LEU A 178 42.77 21.16 -13.74
C LEU A 178 41.56 20.79 -12.84
N LEU A 179 40.52 20.19 -13.42
CA LEU A 179 39.35 19.72 -12.69
C LEU A 179 39.70 18.62 -11.67
N MET A 180 40.59 17.70 -12.04
CA MET A 180 41.04 16.61 -11.14
C MET A 180 41.82 17.18 -9.95
N ILE A 181 42.70 18.15 -10.18
CA ILE A 181 43.42 18.88 -9.11
C ILE A 181 42.45 19.65 -8.22
N LEU A 182 41.45 20.32 -8.80
CA LEU A 182 40.44 21.07 -8.06
C LEU A 182 39.63 20.15 -7.13
N ILE A 183 39.19 18.98 -7.62
CA ILE A 183 38.47 17.97 -6.84
C ILE A 183 39.34 17.45 -5.69
N VAL A 184 40.63 17.17 -5.94
CA VAL A 184 41.57 16.72 -4.89
C VAL A 184 41.80 17.80 -3.83
N LEU A 185 41.92 19.07 -4.23
CA LEU A 185 42.08 20.18 -3.28
C LEU A 185 40.82 20.38 -2.43
N ILE A 186 39.62 20.29 -3.03
CA ILE A 186 38.34 20.35 -2.32
C ILE A 186 38.24 19.21 -1.30
N TRP A 187 38.58 17.99 -1.71
CA TRP A 187 38.53 16.82 -0.83
C TRP A 187 39.57 16.89 0.30
N LYS A 188 40.76 17.43 0.03
CA LYS A 188 41.85 17.55 1.01
C LYS A 188 41.65 18.70 2.00
N TYR A 189 40.88 19.73 1.66
CA TYR A 189 40.67 20.92 2.49
C TYR A 189 39.18 21.33 2.58
N PRO A 190 38.29 20.46 3.10
CA PRO A 190 36.85 20.72 3.10
C PRO A 190 36.46 21.99 3.88
N GLU A 191 37.11 22.28 5.00
CA GLU A 191 36.81 23.45 5.85
C GLU A 191 37.06 24.80 5.14
N LYS A 192 38.05 24.88 4.25
CA LYS A 192 38.31 26.11 3.46
C LYS A 192 37.29 26.28 2.33
N THR A 193 36.71 25.20 1.83
CA THR A 193 35.73 25.27 0.74
C THR A 193 34.36 25.76 1.21
N GLU A 194 33.94 25.41 2.43
CA GLU A 194 32.71 25.94 3.03
C GLU A 194 32.81 27.46 3.29
N SER A 195 33.96 27.95 3.74
CA SER A 195 34.23 29.39 3.92
C SER A 195 34.10 30.20 2.62
N VAL A 196 34.59 29.67 1.50
CA VAL A 196 34.52 30.34 0.19
C VAL A 196 33.10 30.29 -0.39
N LEU A 197 32.38 29.18 -0.22
CA LEU A 197 30.99 29.05 -0.66
C LEU A 197 30.06 30.02 0.08
N ASN A 198 30.27 30.20 1.39
CA ASN A 198 29.51 31.16 2.21
C ASN A 198 29.80 32.63 1.86
N MET A 199 30.98 32.93 1.30
CA MET A 199 31.35 34.28 0.84
C MET A 199 30.74 34.62 -0.52
N ILE A 200 30.42 33.62 -1.35
CA ILE A 200 29.83 33.79 -2.69
C ILE A 200 28.29 33.77 -2.64
N SER A 201 27.68 33.28 -1.54
CA SER A 201 26.23 33.24 -1.34
C SER A 201 25.62 34.52 -0.75
N ILE A 202 26.30 35.67 -0.87
CA ILE A 202 25.81 37.02 -0.52
C ILE A 202 25.59 37.79 -1.83
#